data_AF-A0A258BVB2-F1
#
_entry.id   AF-A0A258BVB2-F1
#
_cell.length_a   1.000
_cell.length_b   1.000
_cell.length_c   1.000
_cell.angle_alpha   90.00
_cell.angle_beta   90.00
_cell.angle_gamma   90.00
#
_symmetry.space_group_name_H-M   'P 1'
#
loop_
_entity.id
_entity.type
_entity.pdbx_description
1 polymer ?
#
loop_
_entity_poly.entity_id
_entity_poly.type
_entity_poly.pdbx_seq_one_letter_code
_entity_poly.pdbx_strand_id
1 'polypeptide(L)'
;MVDLTITAANVIAGSGASVAHGVGGAAITAGQALYLDGTDGKLKPADNDSATAAVRRVIGIALNGAANGQPLAYLTAGPITIGATLVAGAAYYLSDTPGGICPVADLTTGEYPVLLGLATSTTVLNVKIQEAGVALA
;
A
#
# COMPACT_ATOMS: atom_id res chain seq x y z
N MET A 1 -9.17 9.56 9.43
CA MET A 1 -8.68 8.19 9.19
C MET A 1 -8.00 7.65 10.45
N VAL A 2 -7.95 6.32 10.60
CA VAL A 2 -6.95 5.65 11.45
C VAL A 2 -6.23 4.60 10.62
N ASP A 3 -4.92 4.79 10.45
CA ASP A 3 -4.09 3.84 9.73
C ASP A 3 -3.76 2.60 10.57
N LEU A 4 -3.50 1.50 9.86
CA LEU A 4 -2.87 0.33 10.43
C LEU A 4 -1.51 0.69 11.02
N THR A 5 -1.32 0.37 12.30
CA THR A 5 0.01 0.44 12.93
C THR A 5 0.82 -0.77 12.51
N ILE A 6 1.65 -0.61 11.47
CA ILE A 6 2.45 -1.70 10.89
C ILE A 6 3.81 -1.82 11.58
N THR A 7 4.12 -3.02 12.08
CA THR A 7 5.47 -3.39 12.51
C THR A 7 6.28 -3.86 11.32
N ALA A 8 7.20 -3.02 10.83
CA ALA A 8 7.98 -3.27 9.61
C ALA A 8 8.71 -4.64 9.60
N ALA A 9 9.21 -5.10 10.74
CA ALA A 9 9.90 -6.39 10.84
C ALA A 9 9.00 -7.62 10.59
N ASN A 10 7.67 -7.44 10.69
CA ASN A 10 6.67 -8.49 10.51
C ASN A 10 6.02 -8.46 9.12
N VAL A 11 6.52 -7.60 8.22
CA VAL A 11 6.03 -7.52 6.83
C VAL A 11 6.73 -8.60 6.01
N ILE A 12 5.97 -9.64 5.64
CA ILE A 12 6.53 -10.83 4.98
C ILE A 12 5.58 -11.28 3.85
N ALA A 13 6.14 -11.43 2.64
CA ALA A 13 5.40 -12.00 1.51
C ALA A 13 5.03 -13.46 1.78
N GLY A 14 3.77 -13.82 1.53
CA GLY A 14 3.28 -15.19 1.66
C GLY A 14 3.63 -16.06 0.45
N SER A 15 3.35 -17.36 0.55
CA SER A 15 3.52 -18.29 -0.57
C SER A 15 2.61 -17.91 -1.74
N GLY A 16 3.15 -17.90 -2.97
CA GLY A 16 2.42 -17.48 -4.17
C GLY A 16 2.30 -15.96 -4.36
N ALA A 17 2.94 -15.16 -3.51
CA ALA A 17 3.04 -13.72 -3.71
C ALA A 17 3.87 -13.36 -4.95
N SER A 18 3.45 -12.31 -5.66
CA SER A 18 4.21 -11.70 -6.75
C SER A 18 5.03 -10.53 -6.21
N VAL A 19 6.34 -10.57 -6.43
CA VAL A 19 7.29 -9.57 -5.95
C VAL A 19 8.01 -8.94 -7.14
N ALA A 20 8.15 -7.62 -7.10
CA ALA A 20 8.95 -6.86 -8.04
C ALA A 20 9.99 -6.02 -7.29
N HIS A 21 10.93 -5.46 -8.03
CA HIS A 21 12.04 -4.68 -7.51
C HIS A 21 12.11 -3.31 -8.18
N GLY A 22 12.50 -2.32 -7.41
CA GLY A 22 12.73 -0.96 -7.89
C GLY A 22 13.71 -0.21 -6.99
N VAL A 23 13.70 1.11 -7.12
CA VAL A 23 14.58 2.01 -6.35
C VAL A 23 13.71 2.96 -5.55
N GLY A 24 13.99 3.13 -4.27
CA GLY A 24 13.29 4.09 -3.42
C GLY A 24 13.56 5.54 -3.87
N GLY A 25 12.53 6.37 -3.87
CA GLY A 25 12.58 7.81 -4.15
C GLY A 25 12.44 8.68 -2.90
N ALA A 26 12.20 8.07 -1.75
CA ALA A 26 12.06 8.71 -0.44
C ALA A 26 12.53 7.74 0.66
N ALA A 27 12.47 8.17 1.92
CA ALA A 27 12.54 7.24 3.04
C ALA A 27 11.23 6.43 3.08
N ILE A 28 11.36 5.11 2.91
CA ILE A 28 10.25 4.15 2.83
C ILE A 28 10.44 3.11 3.92
N THR A 29 9.35 2.74 4.57
CA THR A 29 9.28 1.64 5.54
C THR A 29 8.48 0.47 4.95
N ALA A 30 8.82 -0.75 5.36
CA ALA A 30 8.06 -1.93 4.96
C ALA A 30 6.58 -1.78 5.38
N GLY A 31 5.68 -2.26 4.52
CA GLY A 31 4.23 -2.14 4.69
C GLY A 31 3.60 -0.90 4.07
N GLN A 32 4.39 0.06 3.59
CA GLN A 32 3.85 1.24 2.92
C GLN A 32 3.34 0.91 1.50
N ALA A 33 2.20 1.46 1.13
CA ALA A 33 1.70 1.45 -0.25
C ALA A 33 2.53 2.38 -1.13
N LEU A 34 2.87 1.93 -2.34
CA LEU A 34 3.81 2.63 -3.23
C LEU A 34 3.17 2.95 -4.58
N TYR A 35 3.52 4.11 -5.14
CA TYR A 35 3.35 4.43 -6.56
C TYR A 35 4.72 4.51 -7.26
N LEU A 36 4.71 4.41 -8.58
CA LEU A 36 5.89 4.68 -9.42
C LEU A 36 5.84 6.11 -9.93
N ASP A 37 6.81 6.94 -9.57
CA ASP A 37 6.91 8.28 -10.11
C ASP A 37 7.42 8.23 -11.55
N GLY A 38 6.60 8.71 -12.49
CA GLY A 38 6.91 8.72 -13.91
C GLY A 38 8.05 9.69 -14.29
N THR A 39 8.45 10.59 -13.38
CA THR A 39 9.48 11.60 -13.63
C THR A 39 10.88 11.02 -13.44
N ASP A 40 11.09 10.25 -12.37
CA ASP A 40 12.41 9.73 -11.99
C ASP A 40 12.48 8.19 -11.97
N GLY A 41 11.35 7.50 -12.22
CA GLY A 41 11.27 6.05 -12.22
C GLY A 41 11.45 5.43 -10.83
N LYS A 42 11.27 6.20 -9.76
CA LYS A 42 11.47 5.75 -8.38
C LYS A 42 10.15 5.48 -7.68
N LEU A 43 10.20 4.55 -6.74
CA LEU A 43 9.10 4.17 -5.86
C LEU A 43 8.94 5.22 -4.76
N LYS A 44 7.74 5.72 -4.55
CA LYS A 44 7.41 6.71 -3.50
C LYS A 44 6.10 6.32 -2.82
N PRO A 45 5.85 6.76 -1.56
CA PRO A 45 4.59 6.48 -0.87
C PRO A 45 3.39 7.03 -1.65
N ALA A 46 2.39 6.18 -1.88
CA ALA A 46 1.13 6.57 -2.56
C ALA A 46 0.21 7.32 -1.59
N ASP A 47 -0.71 8.12 -2.12
CA ASP A 47 -1.60 8.96 -1.31
C ASP A 47 -2.96 9.12 -2.00
N ASN A 48 -4.06 8.79 -1.30
CA ASN A 48 -5.40 8.69 -1.89
C ASN A 48 -6.07 10.06 -2.13
N ASP A 49 -5.63 11.11 -1.45
CA ASP A 49 -6.20 12.46 -1.51
C ASP A 49 -5.40 13.38 -2.45
N SER A 50 -4.25 12.88 -2.92
CA SER A 50 -3.33 13.65 -3.74
C SER A 50 -4.02 14.22 -4.97
N ALA A 51 -3.85 15.52 -5.20
CA ALA A 51 -4.34 16.19 -6.41
C ALA A 51 -3.81 15.51 -7.70
N THR A 52 -2.67 14.81 -7.65
CA THR A 52 -2.07 14.13 -8.79
C THR A 52 -2.53 12.69 -8.91
N ALA A 53 -3.19 12.34 -10.02
CA ALA A 53 -3.71 10.98 -10.25
C ALA A 53 -2.62 9.89 -10.23
N ALA A 54 -1.39 10.22 -10.66
CA ALA A 54 -0.28 9.27 -10.63
C ALA A 54 0.14 8.87 -9.20
N VAL A 55 -0.02 9.75 -8.21
CA VAL A 55 0.34 9.50 -6.81
C VAL A 55 -0.67 8.57 -6.14
N ARG A 56 -1.93 8.64 -6.58
CA ARG A 56 -3.01 7.73 -6.15
C ARG A 56 -2.86 6.32 -6.71
N ARG A 57 -2.07 6.15 -7.77
CA ARG A 57 -1.98 4.89 -8.52
C ARG A 57 -1.02 3.89 -7.86
N VAL A 58 -1.56 3.05 -6.98
CA VAL A 58 -0.76 2.07 -6.23
C VAL A 58 -0.27 0.94 -7.14
N ILE A 59 1.02 0.62 -7.05
CA ILE A 59 1.64 -0.49 -7.79
C ILE A 59 2.08 -1.64 -6.89
N GLY A 60 2.03 -1.47 -5.57
CA GLY A 60 2.33 -2.52 -4.61
C GLY A 60 2.60 -2.02 -3.19
N ILE A 61 3.00 -2.94 -2.32
CA ILE A 61 3.32 -2.69 -0.91
C ILE A 61 4.80 -2.99 -0.66
N ALA A 62 5.52 -2.08 0.00
CA ALA A 62 6.93 -2.24 0.33
C ALA A 62 7.17 -3.48 1.20
N LEU A 63 8.14 -4.34 0.82
CA LEU A 63 8.54 -5.51 1.61
C LEU A 63 9.76 -5.24 2.50
N ASN A 64 10.50 -4.16 2.24
CA ASN A 64 11.63 -3.73 3.05
C ASN A 64 11.68 -2.21 3.15
N GLY A 65 12.52 -1.69 4.05
CA GLY A 65 12.81 -0.26 4.09
C GLY A 65 13.83 0.14 3.02
N ALA A 66 13.74 1.37 2.53
CA ALA A 66 14.70 1.95 1.58
C ALA A 66 14.82 3.46 1.79
N ALA A 67 16.03 4.00 1.61
CA ALA A 67 16.23 5.43 1.43
C ALA A 67 16.19 5.79 -0.06
N ASN A 68 16.19 7.08 -0.39
CA ASN A 68 16.29 7.53 -1.78
C ASN A 68 17.55 6.95 -2.46
N GLY A 69 17.38 6.32 -3.60
CA GLY A 69 18.44 5.66 -4.37
C GLY A 69 18.77 4.23 -3.92
N GLN A 70 18.14 3.71 -2.85
CA GLN A 70 18.38 2.36 -2.37
C GLN A 70 17.45 1.33 -3.04
N PRO A 71 17.89 0.07 -3.22
CA PRO A 71 17.03 -1.00 -3.71
C PRO A 71 15.82 -1.26 -2.80
N LEU A 72 14.68 -1.54 -3.43
CA LEU A 72 13.43 -1.81 -2.73
C LEU A 72 12.70 -2.98 -3.41
N ALA A 73 12.35 -4.01 -2.65
CA ALA A 73 11.40 -5.04 -3.05
C ALA A 73 9.99 -4.64 -2.62
N TYR A 74 9.02 -4.93 -3.46
CA TYR A 74 7.61 -4.63 -3.19
C TYR A 74 6.71 -5.74 -3.74
N LEU A 75 5.62 -5.99 -3.03
CA LEU A 75 4.62 -6.98 -3.37
C LEU A 75 3.56 -6.36 -4.29
N THR A 76 3.39 -6.93 -5.48
CA THR A 76 2.44 -6.45 -6.49
C THR A 76 1.08 -7.13 -6.39
N ALA A 77 1.05 -8.39 -5.94
CA ALA A 77 -0.17 -9.16 -5.74
C ALA A 77 0.07 -10.37 -4.84
N GLY A 78 -1.01 -10.93 -4.30
CA GLY A 78 -1.00 -12.16 -3.50
C GLY A 78 -0.91 -11.91 -1.99
N PRO A 79 -0.70 -12.97 -1.20
CA PRO A 79 -0.77 -12.88 0.25
C PRO A 79 0.44 -12.15 0.84
N ILE A 80 0.20 -11.31 1.83
CA ILE A 80 1.22 -10.65 2.65
C ILE A 80 0.83 -10.73 4.12
N THR A 81 1.75 -11.14 4.98
CA THR A 81 1.65 -10.89 6.42
C THR A 81 2.05 -9.43 6.63
N ILE A 82 1.10 -8.57 7.00
CA ILE A 82 1.30 -7.12 6.94
C ILE A 82 1.91 -6.52 8.21
N GLY A 83 2.05 -7.31 9.28
CA GLY A 83 2.63 -6.82 10.54
C GLY A 83 1.73 -5.88 11.33
N ALA A 84 0.42 -5.88 11.07
CA ALA A 84 -0.62 -5.18 11.81
C ALA A 84 -1.80 -6.12 12.11
N THR A 85 -2.69 -5.72 13.01
CA THR A 85 -3.94 -6.46 13.28
C THR A 85 -4.99 -6.10 12.24
N LEU A 86 -5.54 -7.13 11.59
CA LEU A 86 -6.62 -7.02 10.62
C LEU A 86 -7.91 -7.64 11.18
N VAL A 87 -9.04 -7.21 10.66
CA VAL A 87 -10.32 -7.92 10.73
C VAL A 87 -10.42 -8.87 9.54
N ALA A 88 -10.55 -10.18 9.79
CA ALA A 88 -10.71 -11.18 8.74
C ALA A 88 -11.98 -10.91 7.90
N GLY A 89 -11.85 -10.97 6.58
CA GLY A 89 -12.92 -10.65 5.63
C GLY A 89 -13.09 -9.16 5.33
N ALA A 90 -12.39 -8.27 6.04
CA ALA A 90 -12.46 -6.83 5.77
C ALA A 90 -11.57 -6.42 4.58
N ALA A 91 -12.00 -5.36 3.89
CA ALA A 91 -11.26 -4.71 2.81
C ALA A 91 -10.40 -3.57 3.34
N TYR A 92 -9.18 -3.46 2.79
CA TYR A 92 -8.21 -2.42 3.15
C TYR A 92 -7.83 -1.58 1.94
N TYR A 93 -7.66 -0.29 2.18
CA TYR A 93 -7.54 0.74 1.18
C TYR A 93 -6.29 1.59 1.41
N LEU A 94 -5.88 2.29 0.36
CA LEU A 94 -4.92 3.38 0.47
C LEU A 94 -5.51 4.50 1.33
N SER A 95 -4.67 5.05 2.19
CA SER A 95 -4.95 6.15 3.11
C SER A 95 -4.61 7.52 2.51
N ASP A 96 -5.12 8.61 3.10
CA ASP A 96 -4.72 10.01 2.90
C ASP A 96 -3.42 10.36 3.67
N THR A 97 -2.90 9.43 4.48
CA THR A 97 -1.51 9.49 4.93
C THR A 97 -0.60 8.82 3.89
N PRO A 98 0.48 9.47 3.43
CA PRO A 98 1.38 8.90 2.42
C PRO A 98 1.91 7.50 2.78
N GLY A 99 1.55 6.52 1.97
CA GLY A 99 1.89 5.11 2.10
C GLY A 99 1.08 4.36 3.16
N GLY A 100 0.15 5.03 3.83
CA GLY A 100 -0.73 4.47 4.84
C GLY A 100 -1.73 3.46 4.27
N ILE A 101 -2.22 2.59 5.14
CA ILE A 101 -3.25 1.59 4.83
C ILE A 101 -4.34 1.71 5.89
N CYS A 102 -5.59 1.87 5.47
CA CYS A 102 -6.74 2.04 6.36
C CYS A 102 -7.86 1.05 6.00
N PRO A 103 -8.75 0.69 6.94
CA PRO A 103 -9.96 -0.06 6.63
C PRO A 103 -10.96 0.81 5.87
N VAL A 104 -11.92 0.17 5.16
CA VAL A 104 -12.96 0.89 4.38
C VAL A 104 -13.73 1.95 5.17
N ALA A 105 -13.91 1.75 6.47
CA ALA A 105 -14.66 2.64 7.34
C ALA A 105 -13.96 3.98 7.61
N ASP A 106 -12.66 4.06 7.32
CA ASP A 106 -11.84 5.25 7.53
C ASP A 106 -11.67 6.11 6.28
N LEU A 107 -12.22 5.69 5.14
CA LEU A 107 -12.29 6.53 3.93
C LEU A 107 -13.31 7.66 4.10
N THR A 108 -12.98 8.84 3.59
CA THR A 108 -13.84 10.02 3.68
C THR A 108 -14.22 10.58 2.31
N THR A 109 -15.30 11.36 2.27
CA THR A 109 -15.80 12.00 1.04
C THR A 109 -14.72 12.90 0.41
N GLY A 110 -14.56 12.82 -0.91
CA GLY A 110 -13.55 13.56 -1.66
C GLY A 110 -12.25 12.79 -1.90
N GLU A 111 -11.99 11.70 -1.18
CA GLU A 111 -10.86 10.81 -1.42
C GLU A 111 -11.12 9.90 -2.63
N TYR A 112 -10.05 9.36 -3.23
CA TYR A 112 -10.15 8.39 -4.32
C TYR A 112 -9.88 6.98 -3.79
N PRO A 113 -10.91 6.12 -3.62
CA PRO A 113 -10.73 4.79 -3.05
C PRO A 113 -9.83 3.92 -3.94
N VAL A 114 -8.75 3.43 -3.34
CA VAL A 114 -7.88 2.42 -3.94
C VAL A 114 -7.87 1.20 -3.03
N LEU A 115 -8.59 0.16 -3.44
CA LEU A 115 -8.59 -1.12 -2.74
C LEU A 115 -7.22 -1.76 -2.91
N LEU A 116 -6.57 -2.09 -1.79
CA LEU A 116 -5.31 -2.84 -1.80
C LEU A 116 -5.57 -4.35 -1.78
N GLY A 117 -6.58 -4.79 -1.03
CA GLY A 117 -6.94 -6.20 -0.95
C GLY A 117 -7.93 -6.53 0.16
N LEU A 118 -8.15 -7.83 0.36
CA LEU A 118 -9.05 -8.39 1.36
C LEU A 118 -8.26 -9.21 2.38
N ALA A 119 -8.53 -9.01 3.67
CA ALA A 119 -7.90 -9.78 4.72
C ALA A 119 -8.43 -11.21 4.74
N THR A 120 -7.55 -12.20 4.59
CA THR A 120 -7.89 -13.63 4.67
C THR A 120 -7.78 -14.17 6.09
N SER A 121 -7.09 -13.44 6.97
CA SER A 121 -7.00 -13.71 8.40
C SER A 121 -6.81 -12.39 9.17
N THR A 122 -6.55 -12.47 10.48
CA THR A 122 -6.24 -11.30 11.30
C THR A 122 -4.83 -10.73 11.08
N THR A 123 -4.02 -11.35 10.22
CA THR A 123 -2.63 -10.92 9.95
C THR A 123 -2.28 -10.92 8.46
N VAL A 124 -3.03 -11.66 7.64
CA VAL A 124 -2.75 -11.82 6.22
C VAL A 124 -3.74 -11.01 5.38
N LEU A 125 -3.18 -10.14 4.54
CA LEU A 125 -3.90 -9.43 3.49
C LEU A 125 -3.62 -10.12 2.15
N ASN A 126 -4.66 -10.47 1.39
CA ASN A 126 -4.49 -10.93 0.02
C ASN A 126 -4.59 -9.72 -0.93
N VAL A 127 -3.44 -9.26 -1.42
CA VAL A 127 -3.31 -8.05 -2.21
C VAL A 127 -3.78 -8.31 -3.64
N LYS A 128 -4.72 -7.47 -4.07
CA LYS A 128 -5.19 -7.36 -5.45
C LYS A 128 -5.68 -5.94 -5.65
N ILE A 129 -4.78 -5.10 -6.16
CA ILE A 129 -5.01 -3.66 -6.24
C ILE A 129 -6.11 -3.35 -7.25
N GLN A 130 -7.09 -2.54 -6.84
CA GLN A 130 -8.17 -2.05 -7.70
C GLN A 130 -8.42 -0.57 -7.39
N GLU A 131 -8.45 0.26 -8.43
CA GLU A 131 -8.70 1.69 -8.32
C GLU A 131 -10.13 1.98 -8.76
N ALA A 132 -10.87 2.77 -7.97
CA ALA A 132 -12.21 3.21 -8.37
C ALA A 132 -12.16 4.25 -9.51
N GLY A 133 -11.07 5.05 -9.58
CA GLY A 133 -10.91 6.13 -10.57
C GLY A 133 -11.84 7.33 -10.36
N VAL A 134 -12.66 7.31 -9.30
CA VAL A 134 -13.62 8.35 -8.95
C VAL A 134 -13.51 8.68 -7.46
N ALA A 135 -13.84 9.92 -7.10
CA ALA A 135 -13.87 10.34 -5.71
C ALA A 135 -15.09 9.74 -4.99
N LEU A 136 -14.95 9.42 -3.72
CA LEU A 136 -16.05 9.00 -2.86
C LEU A 136 -17.01 10.17 -2.66
N ALA A 137 -18.30 9.87 -2.83
CA ALA A 137 -19.39 10.86 -2.74
C ALA A 137 -19.73 11.26 -1.30
#